data_AF-A0A811TDV2-F1
#
_entry.id   AF-A0A811TDV2-F1
#
_cell.length_a   1.000
_cell.length_b   1.000
_cell.length_c   1.000
_cell.angle_alpha   90.00
_cell.angle_beta   90.00
_cell.angle_gamma   90.00
#
_symmetry.space_group_name_H-M   'P 1'
#
loop_
_entity.id
_entity.type
_entity.pdbx_description
1 polymer ?
#
loop_
_entity_poly.entity_id
_entity_poly.type
_entity_poly.pdbx_seq_one_letter_code
_entity_poly.pdbx_strand_id
1 'polypeptide(L)'
;MMRNIPPDIVEQIREAICRPEGTVSFEYVSDVLFDPKVSGEIPFEVASGAHLFRVERDDELRLSFYHSSPGTGTRVATMDLKNVVPSSKVFLSFSWTPAEINFYVGPRIAGGQLVSAKGIPSPRQFRVGKDGSIFQVGDVGVEVMGVSVYQNGKPLLQPTALDAWKCTVESVSVLFGGSSEKGHIFDVVVSNLTLSILVTGFEAYCKTRFLELEQEGIRPDMAVLVSKFFSQKERDVGEPDVIASEAEAKHVSFLQKIIEKRRINFQSYEECKRAYNKAYGLKFSEIGIASNDLEFLKRLIEYRHRIVHVSSLIGMLNQPKVPPEEPVFSNRKLGNDALKCFDIFITKLHNATLRLQRLD
;
A
#
# COMPACT_ATOMS: atom_id res chain seq x y z
N MET A 1 -0.93 17.21 -22.14
CA MET A 1 -2.08 16.97 -23.06
C MET A 1 -1.83 15.62 -23.72
N MET A 2 -2.64 14.61 -23.39
CA MET A 2 -2.61 13.32 -24.10
C MET A 2 -3.08 13.56 -25.52
N ARG A 3 -2.15 13.55 -26.47
CA ARG A 3 -2.46 13.59 -27.89
C ARG A 3 -2.89 12.17 -28.24
N ASN A 4 -3.99 11.98 -28.96
CA ASN A 4 -4.43 10.69 -29.53
C ASN A 4 -5.35 9.78 -28.70
N ILE A 5 -5.91 10.26 -27.57
CA ILE A 5 -6.99 9.54 -26.85
C ILE A 5 -8.17 10.49 -26.64
N PRO A 6 -9.41 10.09 -27.00
CA PRO A 6 -10.60 10.91 -26.77
C PRO A 6 -10.79 11.25 -25.27
N PRO A 7 -11.19 12.49 -24.91
CA PRO A 7 -11.34 12.89 -23.50
C PRO A 7 -12.32 12.03 -22.70
N ASP A 8 -13.41 11.58 -23.32
CA ASP A 8 -14.40 10.70 -22.72
C ASP A 8 -13.81 9.34 -22.34
N ILE A 9 -12.90 8.80 -23.15
CA ILE A 9 -12.16 7.57 -22.84
C ILE A 9 -11.20 7.79 -21.69
N VAL A 10 -10.53 8.95 -21.61
CA VAL A 10 -9.65 9.29 -20.48
C VAL A 10 -10.44 9.32 -19.17
N GLU A 11 -11.64 9.91 -19.16
CA GLU A 11 -12.48 9.90 -17.96
C GLU A 11 -12.98 8.49 -17.60
N GLN A 12 -13.38 7.68 -18.59
CA GLN A 12 -13.73 6.27 -18.36
C GLN A 12 -12.57 5.50 -17.70
N ILE A 13 -11.33 5.74 -18.15
CA ILE A 13 -10.13 5.15 -17.57
C ILE A 13 -9.95 5.63 -16.12
N ARG A 14 -10.07 6.94 -15.86
CA ARG A 14 -9.91 7.51 -14.52
C ARG A 14 -10.91 6.96 -13.52
N GLU A 15 -12.14 6.69 -13.96
CA GLU A 15 -13.15 6.06 -13.12
C GLU A 15 -12.87 4.58 -12.91
N ALA A 16 -12.48 3.88 -13.98
CA ALA A 16 -12.28 2.44 -13.95
C ALA A 16 -11.03 2.06 -13.13
N ILE A 17 -9.92 2.78 -13.25
CA ILE A 17 -8.62 2.40 -12.67
C ILE A 17 -8.64 2.21 -11.14
N CYS A 18 -9.51 2.93 -10.43
CA CYS A 18 -9.68 2.78 -8.98
C CYS A 18 -10.53 1.55 -8.59
N ARG A 19 -11.01 0.77 -9.56
CA ARG A 19 -11.67 -0.52 -9.28
C ARG A 19 -10.60 -1.58 -9.00
N PRO A 20 -10.83 -2.49 -8.03
CA PRO A 20 -9.89 -3.59 -7.75
C PRO A 20 -9.57 -4.43 -8.99
N GLU A 21 -10.54 -4.59 -9.87
CA GLU A 21 -10.42 -5.27 -11.15
C GLU A 21 -11.20 -4.52 -12.23
N GLY A 22 -10.76 -4.69 -13.47
CA GLY A 22 -11.43 -4.08 -14.60
C GLY A 22 -10.77 -4.37 -15.93
N THR A 23 -11.40 -3.87 -16.98
CA THR A 23 -10.87 -3.88 -18.33
C THR A 23 -11.20 -2.55 -18.99
N VAL A 24 -10.25 -1.97 -19.71
CA VAL A 24 -10.47 -0.81 -20.55
C VAL A 24 -9.84 -1.06 -21.91
N SER A 25 -10.53 -0.63 -22.96
CA SER A 25 -10.03 -0.72 -24.32
C SER A 25 -10.38 0.51 -25.13
N PHE A 26 -9.49 0.90 -26.03
CA PHE A 26 -9.73 2.02 -26.94
C PHE A 26 -8.87 1.91 -28.20
N GLU A 27 -9.20 2.72 -29.19
CA GLU A 27 -8.41 2.86 -30.41
C GLU A 27 -7.38 3.98 -30.20
N TYR A 28 -6.11 3.67 -30.46
CA TYR A 28 -5.00 4.62 -30.42
C TYR A 28 -4.53 4.89 -31.84
N VAL A 29 -4.34 6.17 -32.16
CA VAL A 29 -3.88 6.63 -33.48
C VAL A 29 -2.51 7.26 -33.33
N SER A 30 -1.50 6.72 -34.01
CA SER A 30 -0.15 7.29 -34.01
C SER A 30 0.60 6.86 -35.25
N ASP A 31 1.18 7.82 -35.96
CA ASP A 31 2.04 7.55 -37.13
C ASP A 31 3.46 7.14 -36.72
N VAL A 32 3.83 7.32 -35.45
CA VAL A 32 5.21 7.14 -34.96
C VAL A 32 5.38 5.94 -34.04
N LEU A 33 4.29 5.28 -33.62
CA LEU A 33 4.34 4.15 -32.68
C LEU A 33 5.28 3.03 -33.16
N PHE A 34 5.33 2.79 -34.47
CA PHE A 34 6.17 1.77 -35.11
C PHE A 34 7.47 2.34 -35.73
N ASP A 35 7.75 3.65 -35.60
CA ASP A 35 8.94 4.27 -36.19
C ASP A 35 10.17 4.06 -35.28
N PRO A 36 11.20 3.32 -35.72
CA PRO A 36 12.40 3.09 -34.91
C PRO A 36 13.23 4.38 -34.69
N LYS A 37 12.96 5.47 -35.41
CA LYS A 37 13.69 6.73 -35.27
C LYS A 37 13.18 7.60 -34.11
N VAL A 38 12.00 7.31 -33.58
CA VAL A 38 11.37 8.09 -32.49
C VAL A 38 11.61 7.38 -31.17
N SER A 39 12.43 7.92 -30.29
CA SER A 39 12.74 7.31 -28.99
C SER A 39 11.82 7.78 -27.86
N GLY A 40 11.60 6.90 -26.87
CA GLY A 40 11.03 7.26 -25.56
C GLY A 40 9.61 7.84 -25.56
N GLU A 41 8.72 7.37 -26.44
CA GLU A 41 7.34 7.84 -26.47
C GLU A 41 6.57 7.36 -25.23
N ILE A 42 5.71 8.23 -24.68
CA ILE A 42 4.69 7.84 -23.69
C ILE A 42 3.33 8.01 -24.36
N PRO A 43 2.82 6.97 -25.07
CA PRO A 43 1.51 7.01 -25.72
C PRO A 43 0.37 7.41 -24.79
N PHE A 44 0.48 7.06 -23.50
CA PHE A 44 -0.62 7.16 -22.57
C PHE A 44 -0.12 7.21 -21.13
N GLU A 45 -0.66 8.14 -20.33
CA GLU A 45 -0.38 8.25 -18.90
C GLU A 45 -1.59 8.84 -18.17
N VAL A 46 -2.26 8.05 -17.33
CA VAL A 46 -3.42 8.47 -16.56
C VAL A 46 -3.23 8.09 -15.09
N ALA A 47 -3.30 9.09 -14.22
CA ALA A 47 -3.40 8.91 -12.79
C ALA A 47 -4.83 9.20 -12.30
N SER A 48 -5.29 8.44 -11.30
CA SER A 48 -6.55 8.69 -10.57
C SER A 48 -6.41 8.15 -9.16
N GLY A 49 -6.68 8.99 -8.15
CA GLY A 49 -6.32 8.68 -6.77
C GLY A 49 -4.82 8.39 -6.65
N ALA A 50 -4.47 7.27 -6.03
CA ALA A 50 -3.08 6.78 -5.97
C ALA A 50 -2.71 5.78 -7.08
N HIS A 51 -3.60 5.57 -8.06
CA HIS A 51 -3.34 4.64 -9.17
C HIS A 51 -2.68 5.34 -10.36
N LEU A 52 -1.90 4.57 -11.11
CA LEU A 52 -1.32 4.99 -12.38
C LEU A 52 -1.48 3.90 -13.43
N PHE A 53 -1.98 4.28 -14.60
CA PHE A 53 -1.76 3.56 -15.84
C PHE A 53 -0.80 4.37 -16.72
N ARG A 54 0.23 3.69 -17.24
CA ARG A 54 1.20 4.29 -18.16
C ARG A 54 1.57 3.29 -19.24
N VAL A 55 1.55 3.73 -20.49
CA VAL A 55 2.14 3.01 -21.60
C VAL A 55 3.33 3.81 -22.08
N GLU A 56 4.45 3.14 -22.23
CA GLU A 56 5.67 3.72 -22.77
C GLU A 56 6.27 2.79 -23.81
N ARG A 57 6.92 3.39 -24.80
CA ARG A 57 7.65 2.70 -25.86
C ARG A 57 9.13 3.02 -25.75
N ASP A 58 9.96 1.99 -25.74
CA ASP A 58 11.41 2.16 -25.75
C ASP A 58 11.99 2.18 -27.17
N ASP A 59 13.31 2.29 -27.23
CA ASP A 59 14.09 2.38 -28.47
C ASP A 59 14.22 1.03 -29.19
N GLU A 60 13.94 -0.07 -28.49
CA GLU A 60 13.95 -1.43 -29.05
C GLU A 60 12.61 -1.82 -29.68
N LEU A 61 11.65 -0.87 -29.73
CA LEU A 61 10.25 -1.09 -30.12
C LEU A 61 9.48 -1.97 -29.13
N ARG A 62 9.86 -1.99 -27.85
CA ARG A 62 9.05 -2.64 -26.81
C ARG A 62 8.03 -1.66 -26.28
N LEU A 63 6.78 -2.10 -26.24
CA LEU A 63 5.68 -1.36 -25.64
C LEU A 63 5.36 -1.96 -24.28
N SER A 64 5.46 -1.15 -23.24
CA SER A 64 5.29 -1.57 -21.85
C SER A 64 4.11 -0.87 -21.22
N PHE A 65 3.15 -1.64 -20.73
CA PHE A 65 2.04 -1.17 -19.91
C PHE A 65 2.36 -1.35 -18.43
N TYR A 66 2.31 -0.25 -17.68
CA TYR A 66 2.48 -0.20 -16.25
C TYR A 66 1.15 0.08 -15.57
N HIS A 67 0.85 -0.72 -14.55
CA HIS A 67 -0.18 -0.43 -13.56
C HIS A 67 0.49 -0.31 -12.19
N SER A 68 0.25 0.79 -11.50
CA SER A 68 0.69 0.98 -10.11
C SER A 68 -0.49 1.32 -9.20
N SER A 69 -0.49 0.72 -8.02
CA SER A 69 -1.30 1.11 -6.87
C SER A 69 -0.49 0.92 -5.58
N PRO A 70 -0.84 1.59 -4.47
CA PRO A 70 -0.20 1.34 -3.19
C PRO A 70 -0.32 -0.13 -2.74
N GLY A 71 -1.48 -0.73 -2.95
CA GLY A 71 -1.80 -2.09 -2.52
C GLY A 71 -1.10 -3.19 -3.30
N THR A 72 -0.82 -2.99 -4.58
CA THR A 72 -0.23 -4.03 -5.43
C THR A 72 1.22 -3.75 -5.83
N GLY A 73 1.73 -2.55 -5.57
CA GLY A 73 2.96 -2.06 -6.18
C GLY A 73 2.80 -1.86 -7.69
N THR A 74 3.93 -1.69 -8.39
CA THR A 74 3.95 -1.56 -9.85
C THR A 74 4.15 -2.91 -10.54
N ARG A 75 3.31 -3.19 -11.52
CA ARG A 75 3.45 -4.31 -12.47
C ARG A 75 3.64 -3.78 -13.88
N VAL A 76 4.36 -4.54 -14.70
CA VAL A 76 4.62 -4.22 -16.10
C VAL A 76 4.29 -5.40 -17.00
N ALA A 77 3.55 -5.16 -18.07
CA ALA A 77 3.35 -6.09 -19.18
C ALA A 77 4.01 -5.52 -20.44
N THR A 78 5.01 -6.22 -20.96
CA THR A 78 5.84 -5.74 -22.09
C THR A 78 5.64 -6.64 -23.30
N MET A 79 5.51 -6.04 -24.49
CA MET A 79 5.47 -6.73 -25.76
C MET A 79 6.43 -6.11 -26.76
N ASP A 80 6.94 -6.92 -27.68
CA ASP A 80 7.75 -6.45 -28.82
C ASP A 80 6.82 -6.08 -29.98
N LEU A 81 6.80 -4.79 -30.36
CA LEU A 81 5.98 -4.30 -31.47
C LEU A 81 6.40 -4.88 -32.82
N LYS A 82 7.60 -5.47 -32.95
CA LYS A 82 8.01 -6.20 -34.17
C LYS A 82 7.12 -7.41 -34.45
N ASN A 83 6.44 -7.92 -33.42
CA ASN A 83 5.47 -9.02 -33.55
C ASN A 83 4.06 -8.53 -33.89
N VAL A 84 3.83 -7.22 -33.97
CA VAL A 84 2.54 -6.61 -34.30
C VAL A 84 2.64 -6.03 -35.71
N VAL A 85 1.65 -6.29 -36.56
CA VAL A 85 1.61 -5.70 -37.91
C VAL A 85 1.55 -4.17 -37.77
N PRO A 86 2.50 -3.42 -38.37
CA PRO A 86 2.52 -1.96 -38.27
C PRO A 86 1.24 -1.33 -38.81
N SER A 87 0.70 -0.35 -38.08
CA SER A 87 -0.51 0.37 -38.44
C SER A 87 -0.52 1.74 -37.75
N SER A 88 -1.02 2.77 -38.44
CA SER A 88 -1.26 4.09 -37.82
C SER A 88 -2.42 4.09 -36.83
N LYS A 89 -3.24 3.03 -36.85
CA LYS A 89 -4.36 2.82 -35.94
C LYS A 89 -4.29 1.44 -35.30
N VAL A 90 -4.18 1.41 -33.97
CA VAL A 90 -4.11 0.18 -33.17
C VAL A 90 -5.25 0.13 -32.16
N PHE A 91 -5.66 -1.07 -31.81
CA PHE A 91 -6.52 -1.33 -30.67
C PHE A 91 -5.63 -1.63 -29.46
N LEU A 92 -5.87 -0.93 -28.35
CA LEU A 92 -5.23 -1.19 -27.07
C LEU A 92 -6.30 -1.71 -26.10
N SER A 93 -6.00 -2.76 -25.36
CA SER A 93 -6.83 -3.24 -24.27
C SER A 93 -5.98 -3.64 -23.06
N PHE A 94 -6.46 -3.29 -21.88
CA PHE A 94 -5.81 -3.52 -20.61
C PHE A 94 -6.81 -4.20 -19.69
N SER A 95 -6.38 -5.25 -18.99
CA SER A 95 -7.13 -5.78 -17.85
C SER A 95 -6.24 -5.88 -16.64
N TRP A 96 -6.84 -5.74 -15.47
CA TRP A 96 -6.13 -5.84 -14.21
C TRP A 96 -6.99 -6.48 -13.13
N THR A 97 -6.29 -7.09 -12.19
CA THR A 97 -6.76 -7.56 -10.90
C THR A 97 -5.65 -7.27 -9.89
N PRO A 98 -5.85 -7.50 -8.58
CA PRO A 98 -4.76 -7.38 -7.62
C PRO A 98 -3.60 -8.37 -7.88
N ALA A 99 -3.89 -9.49 -8.55
CA ALA A 99 -2.94 -10.58 -8.79
C ALA A 99 -2.18 -10.47 -10.12
N GLU A 100 -2.76 -9.83 -11.14
CA GLU A 100 -2.20 -9.80 -12.49
C GLU A 100 -2.69 -8.60 -13.30
N ILE A 101 -1.91 -8.26 -14.33
CA ILE A 101 -2.34 -7.35 -15.39
C ILE A 101 -2.11 -8.03 -16.73
N ASN A 102 -2.93 -7.70 -17.73
CA ASN A 102 -2.75 -8.17 -19.09
C ASN A 102 -2.84 -6.97 -20.04
N PHE A 103 -2.02 -7.00 -21.09
CA PHE A 103 -1.95 -5.95 -22.08
C PHE A 103 -2.10 -6.56 -23.47
N TYR A 104 -3.01 -6.01 -24.28
CA TYR A 104 -3.32 -6.48 -25.62
C TYR A 104 -3.17 -5.34 -26.62
N VAL A 105 -2.52 -5.63 -27.75
CA VAL A 105 -2.34 -4.69 -28.86
C VAL A 105 -2.53 -5.41 -30.18
N GLY A 106 -3.22 -4.77 -31.12
CA GLY A 106 -3.22 -5.23 -32.50
C GLY A 106 -3.66 -4.15 -33.48
N PRO A 107 -3.39 -4.34 -34.77
CA PRO A 107 -3.77 -3.38 -35.80
C PRO A 107 -5.28 -3.36 -35.98
N ARG A 108 -5.86 -2.17 -36.22
CA ARG A 108 -7.29 -2.05 -36.54
C ARG A 108 -7.54 -2.23 -38.03
N ILE A 109 -7.20 -3.41 -38.55
CA ILE A 109 -7.36 -3.80 -39.96
C ILE A 109 -8.11 -5.14 -40.08
N ALA A 110 -8.71 -5.41 -41.23
CA ALA A 110 -9.38 -6.69 -41.49
C ALA A 110 -8.38 -7.86 -41.38
N GLY A 111 -8.70 -8.87 -40.58
CA GLY A 111 -7.81 -10.02 -40.31
C GLY A 111 -6.65 -9.72 -39.36
N GLY A 112 -6.60 -8.53 -38.75
CA GLY A 112 -5.59 -8.17 -37.75
C GLY A 112 -5.66 -9.06 -36.52
N GLN A 113 -4.50 -9.52 -36.03
CA GLN A 113 -4.39 -10.34 -34.83
C GLN A 113 -3.98 -9.50 -33.61
N LEU A 114 -4.51 -9.84 -32.44
CA LEU A 114 -4.08 -9.26 -31.17
C LEU A 114 -2.88 -10.04 -30.64
N VAL A 115 -1.85 -9.30 -30.25
CA VAL A 115 -0.73 -9.80 -29.43
C VAL A 115 -1.03 -9.44 -27.98
N SER A 116 -0.67 -10.33 -27.06
CA SER A 116 -0.90 -10.15 -25.64
C SER A 116 0.37 -10.34 -24.82
N ALA A 117 0.51 -9.58 -23.74
CA ALA A 117 1.53 -9.76 -22.72
C ALA A 117 0.89 -9.85 -21.33
N LYS A 118 1.38 -10.78 -20.52
CA LYS A 118 1.02 -10.91 -19.11
C LYS A 118 2.01 -10.14 -18.25
N GLY A 119 1.51 -9.41 -17.26
CA GLY A 119 2.32 -8.56 -16.42
C GLY A 119 3.02 -9.28 -15.28
N ILE A 120 4.22 -8.78 -14.97
CA ILE A 120 5.06 -9.21 -13.86
C ILE A 120 5.35 -8.04 -12.91
N PRO A 121 5.76 -8.26 -11.66
CA PRO A 121 6.26 -7.19 -10.81
C PRO A 121 7.39 -6.42 -11.50
N SER A 122 7.32 -5.09 -11.48
CA SER A 122 8.32 -4.25 -12.12
C SER A 122 9.45 -3.86 -11.15
N PRO A 123 10.72 -3.83 -11.59
CA PRO A 123 11.79 -3.23 -10.80
C PRO A 123 11.64 -1.71 -10.67
N ARG A 124 10.95 -1.07 -11.62
CA ARG A 124 10.58 0.35 -11.57
C ARG A 124 9.27 0.49 -10.80
N GLN A 125 9.27 1.29 -9.74
CA GLN A 125 8.06 1.60 -8.99
C GLN A 125 7.56 2.99 -9.38
N PHE A 126 6.30 3.10 -9.76
CA PHE A 126 5.65 4.39 -9.95
C PHE A 126 4.77 4.72 -8.75
N ARG A 127 4.74 6.00 -8.38
CA ARG A 127 3.90 6.52 -7.30
C ARG A 127 3.28 7.84 -7.71
N VAL A 128 2.03 8.05 -7.31
CA VAL A 128 1.33 9.32 -7.50
C VAL A 128 1.46 10.13 -6.21
N GLY A 129 2.03 11.33 -6.31
CA GLY A 129 2.14 12.28 -5.20
C GLY A 129 0.79 12.94 -4.88
N LYS A 130 0.73 13.62 -3.73
CA LYS A 130 -0.49 14.32 -3.28
C LYS A 130 -0.96 15.44 -4.22
N ASP A 131 -0.06 15.96 -5.06
CA ASP A 131 -0.34 16.97 -6.08
C ASP A 131 -0.68 16.37 -7.45
N GLY A 132 -0.73 15.03 -7.56
CA GLY A 132 -0.92 14.33 -8.83
C GLY A 132 0.37 14.12 -9.63
N SER A 133 1.53 14.60 -9.15
CA SER A 133 2.81 14.35 -9.81
C SER A 133 3.17 12.86 -9.78
N ILE A 134 3.76 12.37 -10.86
CA ILE A 134 4.16 10.96 -10.98
C ILE A 134 5.65 10.84 -10.69
N PHE A 135 5.99 10.00 -9.72
CA PHE A 135 7.36 9.71 -9.30
C PHE A 135 7.74 8.30 -9.73
N GLN A 136 8.89 8.17 -10.41
CA GLN A 136 9.56 6.89 -10.56
C GLN A 136 10.54 6.70 -9.40
N VAL A 137 10.45 5.56 -8.74
CA VAL A 137 11.30 5.13 -7.64
C VAL A 137 11.98 3.82 -8.04
N GLY A 138 13.31 3.82 -7.98
CA GLY A 138 14.11 2.68 -8.40
C GLY A 138 14.18 2.48 -9.91
N ASP A 139 15.00 1.51 -10.30
CA ASP A 139 15.17 1.04 -11.67
C ASP A 139 15.84 -0.34 -11.66
N VAL A 140 16.06 -0.92 -12.84
CA VAL A 140 16.85 -2.14 -13.02
C VAL A 140 18.23 -1.95 -12.37
N GLY A 141 18.53 -2.74 -11.34
CA GLY A 141 19.80 -2.68 -10.61
C GLY A 141 19.88 -1.59 -9.54
N VAL A 142 18.79 -0.85 -9.28
CA VAL A 142 18.73 0.19 -8.24
C VAL A 142 17.71 -0.19 -7.19
N GLU A 143 18.20 -0.68 -6.05
CA GLU A 143 17.37 -0.98 -4.88
C GLU A 143 17.12 0.30 -4.07
N VAL A 144 15.85 0.64 -3.88
CA VAL A 144 15.45 1.81 -3.08
C VAL A 144 14.39 1.37 -2.07
N MET A 145 14.67 1.58 -0.79
CA MET A 145 13.71 1.33 0.29
C MET A 145 13.21 2.64 0.90
N GLY A 146 11.91 2.72 1.17
CA GLY A 146 11.33 3.75 2.04
C GLY A 146 11.50 5.20 1.56
N VAL A 147 11.10 5.52 0.32
CA VAL A 147 11.24 6.87 -0.23
C VAL A 147 10.22 7.85 0.36
N SER A 148 10.72 8.99 0.82
CA SER A 148 9.91 10.17 1.15
C SER A 148 10.38 11.37 0.33
N VAL A 149 9.44 12.06 -0.32
CA VAL A 149 9.71 13.30 -1.05
C VAL A 149 9.01 14.44 -0.32
N TYR A 150 9.73 15.54 -0.10
CA TYR A 150 9.21 16.73 0.56
C TYR A 150 9.30 17.93 -0.37
N GLN A 151 8.27 18.77 -0.34
CA GLN A 151 8.26 20.06 -1.01
C GLN A 151 7.82 21.12 0.00
N ASN A 152 8.63 22.18 0.18
CA ASN A 152 8.36 23.25 1.14
C ASN A 152 8.09 22.73 2.58
N GLY A 153 8.86 21.72 3.01
CA GLY A 153 8.72 21.10 4.33
C GLY A 153 7.48 20.21 4.51
N LYS A 154 6.64 20.05 3.48
CA LYS A 154 5.46 19.16 3.51
C LYS A 154 5.74 17.87 2.75
N PRO A 155 5.28 16.71 3.26
CA PRO A 155 5.45 15.44 2.58
C PRO A 155 4.57 15.38 1.33
N LEU A 156 5.21 15.24 0.17
CA LEU A 156 4.59 15.10 -1.15
C LEU A 156 4.39 13.63 -1.54
N LEU A 157 5.38 12.81 -1.23
CA LEU A 157 5.34 11.35 -1.36
C LEU A 157 5.83 10.72 -0.06
N GLN A 158 5.17 9.63 0.36
CA GLN A 158 5.55 8.83 1.51
C GLN A 158 5.62 7.36 1.10
N PRO A 159 6.34 6.51 1.87
CA PRO A 159 6.34 5.07 1.65
C PRO A 159 4.91 4.52 1.71
N THR A 160 4.61 3.53 0.88
CA THR A 160 3.36 2.78 1.00
C THR A 160 3.35 1.95 2.29
N ALA A 161 2.19 1.44 2.68
CA ALA A 161 2.07 0.54 3.81
C ALA A 161 2.97 -0.70 3.64
N LEU A 162 2.96 -1.31 2.44
CA LEU A 162 3.84 -2.43 2.12
C LEU A 162 5.32 -2.06 2.21
N ASP A 163 5.71 -0.88 1.71
CA ASP A 163 7.10 -0.42 1.79
C ASP A 163 7.52 -0.23 3.26
N ALA A 164 6.65 0.38 4.08
CA ALA A 164 6.90 0.56 5.52
C ALA A 164 7.05 -0.78 6.26
N TRP A 165 6.22 -1.78 5.93
CA TRP A 165 6.34 -3.12 6.51
C TRP A 165 7.61 -3.83 6.07
N LYS A 166 7.96 -3.78 4.77
CA LYS A 166 9.22 -4.35 4.27
C LYS A 166 10.45 -3.73 4.95
N CYS A 167 10.46 -2.40 5.11
CA CYS A 167 11.51 -1.71 5.85
C CYS A 167 11.59 -2.16 7.32
N THR A 168 10.43 -2.45 7.94
CA THR A 168 10.36 -2.98 9.32
C THR A 168 11.00 -4.37 9.40
N VAL A 169 10.61 -5.28 8.50
CA VAL A 169 11.15 -6.65 8.45
C VAL A 169 12.66 -6.63 8.20
N GLU A 170 13.12 -5.80 7.27
CA GLU A 170 14.55 -5.67 6.96
C GLU A 170 15.33 -5.09 8.15
N SER A 171 14.78 -4.08 8.84
CA SER A 171 15.40 -3.53 10.05
C SER A 171 15.55 -4.58 11.16
N VAL A 172 14.54 -5.45 11.33
CA VAL A 172 14.59 -6.57 12.28
C VAL A 172 15.61 -7.63 11.83
N SER A 173 15.68 -7.93 10.54
CA SER A 173 16.68 -8.85 9.96
C SER A 173 18.12 -8.38 10.25
N VAL A 174 18.41 -7.11 9.96
CA VAL A 174 19.71 -6.49 10.26
C VAL A 174 20.02 -6.55 11.75
N LEU A 175 19.05 -6.23 12.61
CA LEU A 175 19.21 -6.28 14.06
C LEU A 175 19.55 -7.71 14.55
N PHE A 176 18.88 -8.73 14.02
CA PHE A 176 19.18 -10.12 14.34
C PHE A 176 20.53 -10.61 13.79
N GLY A 177 21.07 -9.96 12.76
CA GLY A 177 22.41 -10.26 12.24
C GLY A 177 23.55 -9.90 13.19
N GLY A 178 23.29 -9.07 14.21
CA GLY A 178 24.28 -8.66 15.21
C GLY A 178 24.70 -9.78 16.16
N SER A 179 25.84 -9.59 16.82
CA SER A 179 26.37 -10.46 17.88
C SER A 179 27.08 -9.68 18.98
N SER A 180 27.25 -10.28 20.16
CA SER A 180 27.96 -9.69 21.30
C SER A 180 28.53 -10.76 22.21
N GLU A 181 29.66 -10.46 22.87
CA GLU A 181 30.24 -11.31 23.92
C GLU A 181 29.33 -11.43 25.15
N LYS A 182 28.38 -10.49 25.33
CA LYS A 182 27.38 -10.51 26.43
C LYS A 182 26.14 -11.34 26.07
N GLY A 183 26.34 -12.54 25.52
CA GLY A 183 25.35 -13.41 24.85
C GLY A 183 23.88 -13.25 25.30
N HIS A 184 23.54 -13.66 26.53
CA HIS A 184 22.14 -13.59 27.01
C HIS A 184 21.60 -12.16 27.11
N ILE A 185 22.40 -11.21 27.61
CA ILE A 185 21.97 -9.81 27.75
C ILE A 185 21.70 -9.20 26.37
N PHE A 186 22.56 -9.52 25.40
CA PHE A 186 22.38 -9.11 24.02
C PHE A 186 21.08 -9.67 23.43
N ASP A 187 20.78 -10.96 23.63
CA ASP A 187 19.54 -11.57 23.14
C ASP A 187 18.27 -10.92 23.75
N VAL A 188 18.31 -10.54 25.02
CA VAL A 188 17.21 -9.82 25.69
C VAL A 188 16.99 -8.45 25.04
N VAL A 189 18.07 -7.68 24.85
CA VAL A 189 18.02 -6.34 24.26
C VAL A 189 17.52 -6.40 22.82
N VAL A 190 18.07 -7.32 22.01
CA VAL A 190 17.66 -7.55 20.63
C VAL A 190 16.19 -7.92 20.55
N SER A 191 15.73 -8.87 21.38
CA SER A 191 14.34 -9.31 21.39
C SER A 191 13.38 -8.16 21.75
N ASN A 192 13.69 -7.40 22.80
CA ASN A 192 12.89 -6.25 23.22
C ASN A 192 12.86 -5.13 22.16
N LEU A 193 14.00 -4.84 21.51
CA LEU A 193 14.06 -3.85 20.45
C LEU A 193 13.30 -4.32 19.20
N THR A 194 13.43 -5.61 18.83
CA THR A 194 12.64 -6.23 17.76
C THR A 194 11.15 -6.04 18.01
N LEU A 195 10.66 -6.32 19.22
CA LEU A 195 9.24 -6.10 19.54
C LEU A 195 8.83 -4.63 19.42
N SER A 196 9.67 -3.69 19.85
CA SER A 196 9.41 -2.27 19.69
C SER A 196 9.34 -1.85 18.21
N ILE A 197 10.24 -2.37 17.37
CA ILE A 197 10.26 -2.13 15.92
C ILE A 197 9.02 -2.73 15.27
N LEU A 198 8.67 -3.99 15.58
CA LEU A 198 7.51 -4.68 15.01
C LEU A 198 6.19 -3.97 15.32
N VAL A 199 5.97 -3.52 16.57
CA VAL A 199 4.76 -2.78 16.93
C VAL A 199 4.70 -1.42 16.24
N THR A 200 5.84 -0.75 16.08
CA THR A 200 5.91 0.52 15.34
C THR A 200 5.61 0.29 13.85
N GLY A 201 6.15 -0.79 13.27
CA GLY A 201 5.86 -1.20 11.89
C GLY A 201 4.41 -1.60 11.67
N PHE A 202 3.79 -2.29 12.64
CA PHE A 202 2.36 -2.59 12.65
C PHE A 202 1.53 -1.31 12.64
N GLU A 203 1.82 -0.35 13.52
CA GLU A 203 1.12 0.93 13.56
C GLU A 203 1.26 1.66 12.22
N ALA A 204 2.49 1.80 11.73
CA ALA A 204 2.79 2.49 10.48
C ALA A 204 2.06 1.83 9.30
N TYR A 205 2.14 0.50 9.18
CA TYR A 205 1.43 -0.25 8.15
C TYR A 205 -0.08 -0.03 8.25
N CYS A 206 -0.68 -0.29 9.41
CA CYS A 206 -2.14 -0.23 9.57
C CYS A 206 -2.66 1.19 9.33
N LYS A 207 -1.99 2.20 9.88
CA LYS A 207 -2.37 3.60 9.66
C LYS A 207 -2.27 4.00 8.19
N THR A 208 -1.16 3.67 7.52
CA THR A 208 -0.95 4.03 6.12
C THR A 208 -1.92 3.27 5.23
N ARG A 209 -2.07 1.95 5.40
CA ARG A 209 -2.99 1.14 4.59
C ARG A 209 -4.43 1.61 4.75
N PHE A 210 -4.83 2.01 5.95
CA PHE A 210 -6.17 2.53 6.21
C PHE A 210 -6.50 3.80 5.42
N LEU A 211 -5.50 4.65 5.14
CA LEU A 211 -5.63 5.83 4.27
C LEU A 211 -5.50 5.50 2.79
N GLU A 212 -4.60 4.57 2.44
CA GLU A 212 -4.43 4.11 1.05
C GLU A 212 -5.73 3.56 0.46
N LEU A 213 -6.55 2.89 1.27
CA LEU A 213 -7.84 2.36 0.81
C LEU A 213 -8.75 3.46 0.23
N GLU A 214 -8.82 4.63 0.88
CA GLU A 214 -9.57 5.78 0.35
C GLU A 214 -8.96 6.29 -0.97
N GLN A 215 -7.63 6.31 -1.06
CA GLN A 215 -6.89 6.74 -2.26
C GLN A 215 -6.98 5.73 -3.41
N GLU A 216 -7.26 4.47 -3.09
CA GLU A 216 -7.60 3.40 -4.03
C GLU A 216 -9.09 3.39 -4.40
N GLY A 217 -9.87 4.36 -3.90
CA GLY A 217 -11.29 4.51 -4.22
C GLY A 217 -12.25 3.68 -3.35
N ILE A 218 -11.75 3.00 -2.32
CA ILE A 218 -12.58 2.31 -1.33
C ILE A 218 -13.05 3.31 -0.29
N ARG A 219 -14.33 3.66 -0.32
CA ARG A 219 -14.90 4.69 0.56
C ARG A 219 -15.11 4.14 1.98
N PRO A 220 -14.58 4.82 3.01
CA PRO A 220 -14.89 4.49 4.40
C PRO A 220 -16.32 4.87 4.77
N ASP A 221 -16.97 4.09 5.65
CA ASP A 221 -18.21 4.50 6.32
C ASP A 221 -17.90 5.56 7.39
N MET A 222 -17.92 6.82 6.96
CA MET A 222 -17.59 7.96 7.81
C MET A 222 -18.61 8.18 8.93
N ALA A 223 -19.89 7.89 8.70
CA ALA A 223 -20.93 8.07 9.71
C ALA A 223 -20.72 7.12 10.89
N VAL A 224 -20.46 5.84 10.60
CA VAL A 224 -20.19 4.83 11.61
C VAL A 224 -18.84 5.11 12.30
N LEU A 225 -17.82 5.53 11.55
CA LEU A 225 -16.53 5.88 12.13
C LEU A 225 -16.63 7.06 13.11
N VAL A 226 -17.31 8.15 12.72
CA VAL A 226 -17.53 9.33 13.57
C VAL A 226 -18.32 8.96 14.82
N SER A 227 -19.40 8.18 14.68
CA SER A 227 -20.20 7.74 15.83
C SER A 227 -19.39 6.97 16.88
N LYS A 228 -18.28 6.33 16.46
CA LYS A 228 -17.48 5.49 17.33
C LYS A 228 -16.27 6.18 17.95
N PHE A 229 -15.60 7.04 17.20
CA PHE A 229 -14.36 7.70 17.64
C PHE A 229 -14.55 9.13 18.14
N PHE A 230 -15.78 9.65 18.09
CA PHE A 230 -16.16 10.90 18.74
C PHE A 230 -17.17 10.62 19.84
N SER A 231 -16.93 11.21 21.02
CA SER A 231 -17.88 11.17 22.12
C SER A 231 -19.19 11.89 21.73
N GLN A 232 -20.27 11.60 22.46
CA GLN A 232 -21.54 12.30 22.23
C GLN A 232 -21.37 13.82 22.40
N LYS A 233 -20.65 14.24 23.44
CA LYS A 233 -20.36 15.65 23.71
C LYS A 233 -19.64 16.34 22.55
N GLU A 234 -18.64 15.69 21.96
CA GLU A 234 -17.90 16.23 20.81
C GLU A 234 -18.79 16.37 19.57
N ARG A 235 -19.69 15.40 19.35
CA ARG A 235 -20.68 15.46 18.26
C ARG A 235 -21.71 16.56 18.49
N ASP A 236 -22.19 16.74 19.72
CA ASP A 236 -23.19 17.76 20.06
C ASP A 236 -22.65 19.19 19.89
N VAL A 237 -21.34 19.40 20.08
CA VAL A 237 -20.68 20.70 19.82
C VAL A 237 -20.19 20.86 18.37
N GLY A 238 -20.52 19.92 17.47
CA GLY A 238 -20.17 19.99 16.05
C GLY A 238 -18.68 19.79 15.74
N GLU A 239 -17.92 19.13 16.62
CA GLU A 239 -16.48 18.93 16.39
C GLU A 239 -16.16 18.18 15.09
N PRO A 240 -16.90 17.13 14.68
CA PRO A 240 -16.69 16.49 13.38
C PRO A 240 -16.81 17.48 12.20
N ASP A 241 -17.77 18.40 12.24
CA ASP A 241 -18.01 19.39 11.19
C ASP A 241 -16.88 20.44 11.12
N VAL A 242 -16.34 20.82 12.28
CA VAL A 242 -15.14 21.67 12.37
C VAL A 242 -13.95 20.97 11.73
N ILE A 243 -13.74 19.68 12.01
CA ILE A 243 -12.64 18.91 11.43
C ILE A 243 -12.84 18.72 9.91
N ALA A 244 -14.08 18.51 9.44
CA ALA A 244 -14.39 18.45 8.02
C ALA A 244 -14.09 19.78 7.32
N SER A 245 -14.48 20.91 7.91
CA SER A 245 -14.17 22.25 7.39
C SER A 245 -12.66 22.52 7.36
N GLU A 246 -11.91 22.10 8.39
CA GLU A 246 -10.44 22.17 8.39
C GLU A 246 -9.81 21.31 7.29
N ALA A 247 -10.41 20.17 6.96
CA ALA A 247 -9.92 19.26 5.92
C ALA A 247 -10.12 19.88 4.53
N GLU A 248 -11.30 20.44 4.27
CA GLU A 248 -11.62 21.16 3.04
C GLU A 248 -10.69 22.36 2.81
N ALA A 249 -10.48 23.19 3.84
CA ALA A 249 -9.57 24.34 3.78
C ALA A 249 -8.10 23.96 3.50
N LYS A 250 -7.71 22.71 3.77
CA LYS A 250 -6.37 22.18 3.49
C LYS A 250 -6.32 21.28 2.26
N HIS A 251 -7.44 21.10 1.54
CA HIS A 251 -7.57 20.19 0.42
C HIS A 251 -7.10 18.76 0.74
N VAL A 252 -7.48 18.26 1.92
CA VAL A 252 -7.23 16.87 2.34
C VAL A 252 -8.54 16.18 2.67
N SER A 253 -8.55 14.84 2.69
CA SER A 253 -9.75 14.10 3.07
C SER A 253 -10.07 14.26 4.55
N PHE A 254 -11.37 14.15 4.88
CA PHE A 254 -11.82 14.15 6.26
C PHE A 254 -11.20 12.99 7.05
N LEU A 255 -11.05 11.81 6.44
CA LEU A 255 -10.39 10.66 7.04
C LEU A 255 -8.93 10.98 7.40
N GLN A 256 -8.15 11.53 6.46
CA GLN A 256 -6.77 11.92 6.71
C GLN A 256 -6.67 12.87 7.91
N LYS A 257 -7.62 13.81 8.02
CA LYS A 257 -7.65 14.77 9.12
C LYS A 257 -7.95 14.13 10.49
N ILE A 258 -8.86 13.17 10.55
CA ILE A 258 -9.14 12.35 11.75
C ILE A 258 -7.85 11.64 12.22
N ILE A 259 -7.10 11.07 11.28
CA ILE A 259 -5.85 10.38 11.58
C ILE A 259 -4.74 11.35 12.04
N GLU A 260 -4.60 12.52 11.39
CA GLU A 260 -3.64 13.55 11.79
C GLU A 260 -3.89 14.07 13.21
N LYS A 261 -5.17 14.21 13.60
CA LYS A 261 -5.58 14.60 14.96
C LYS A 261 -5.49 13.45 15.97
N ARG A 262 -4.96 12.28 15.58
CA ARG A 262 -4.75 11.08 16.41
C ARG A 262 -6.03 10.58 17.11
N ARG A 263 -7.17 10.68 16.44
CA ARG A 263 -8.46 10.20 16.97
C ARG A 263 -8.56 8.68 17.04
N ILE A 264 -7.72 7.98 16.28
CA ILE A 264 -7.65 6.52 16.25
C ILE A 264 -6.23 6.12 16.67
N ASN A 265 -6.11 5.30 17.71
CA ASN A 265 -4.81 4.78 18.13
C ASN A 265 -4.49 3.46 17.42
N PHE A 266 -3.72 3.52 16.34
CA PHE A 266 -3.27 2.33 15.61
C PHE A 266 -2.22 1.50 16.36
N GLN A 267 -1.67 1.97 17.49
CA GLN A 267 -0.83 1.15 18.37
C GLN A 267 -1.67 0.19 19.22
N SER A 268 -2.94 0.49 19.45
CA SER A 268 -3.87 -0.39 20.17
C SER A 268 -4.51 -1.38 19.21
N TYR A 269 -4.28 -2.68 19.42
CA TYR A 269 -4.89 -3.72 18.60
C TYR A 269 -6.41 -3.57 18.52
N GLU A 270 -7.08 -3.34 19.66
CA GLU A 270 -8.54 -3.27 19.73
C GLU A 270 -9.10 -1.98 19.10
N GLU A 271 -8.37 -0.87 19.13
CA GLU A 271 -8.78 0.34 18.40
C GLU A 271 -8.54 0.21 16.90
N CYS A 272 -7.39 -0.33 16.48
CA CYS A 272 -7.06 -0.61 15.09
C CYS A 272 -8.09 -1.56 14.46
N LYS A 273 -8.34 -2.71 15.09
CA LYS A 273 -9.37 -3.69 14.69
C LYS A 273 -10.73 -3.02 14.52
N ARG A 274 -11.09 -2.14 15.45
CA ARG A 274 -12.37 -1.45 15.44
C ARG A 274 -12.46 -0.41 14.33
N ALA A 275 -11.39 0.33 14.06
CA ALA A 275 -11.32 1.28 12.96
C ALA A 275 -11.54 0.58 11.62
N TYR A 276 -10.79 -0.49 11.33
CA TYR A 276 -10.96 -1.28 10.11
C TYR A 276 -12.36 -1.86 9.96
N ASN A 277 -12.93 -2.40 11.05
CA ASN A 277 -14.29 -2.93 11.01
C ASN A 277 -15.33 -1.84 10.74
N LYS A 278 -15.17 -0.65 11.35
CA LYS A 278 -16.17 0.42 11.27
C LYS A 278 -16.10 1.20 9.98
N ALA A 279 -14.90 1.45 9.45
CA ALA A 279 -14.74 2.14 8.18
C ALA A 279 -14.96 1.23 6.97
N TYR A 280 -14.48 -0.02 7.03
CA TYR A 280 -14.38 -0.88 5.84
C TYR A 280 -15.02 -2.26 6.00
N GLY A 281 -15.75 -2.50 7.11
CA GLY A 281 -16.36 -3.81 7.38
C GLY A 281 -15.37 -4.93 7.71
N LEU A 282 -14.05 -4.68 7.66
CA LEU A 282 -13.02 -5.70 7.77
C LEU A 282 -12.82 -6.13 9.22
N LYS A 283 -13.07 -7.41 9.52
CA LYS A 283 -12.88 -7.99 10.85
C LYS A 283 -11.60 -8.81 10.91
N PHE A 284 -10.71 -8.49 11.85
CA PHE A 284 -9.43 -9.21 12.01
C PHE A 284 -9.59 -10.69 12.38
N SER A 285 -10.74 -11.12 12.90
CA SER A 285 -11.04 -12.54 13.16
C SER A 285 -11.40 -13.31 11.89
N GLU A 286 -11.75 -12.64 10.79
CA GLU A 286 -12.25 -13.24 9.56
C GLU A 286 -11.21 -13.23 8.42
N ILE A 287 -10.00 -12.70 8.66
CA ILE A 287 -8.93 -12.64 7.64
C ILE A 287 -8.11 -13.94 7.53
N GLY A 288 -8.56 -15.03 8.17
CA GLY A 288 -7.93 -16.36 8.05
C GLY A 288 -6.64 -16.52 8.85
N ILE A 289 -6.61 -16.00 10.08
CA ILE A 289 -5.53 -16.19 11.07
C ILE A 289 -6.08 -17.02 12.22
N ALA A 290 -5.28 -17.93 12.78
CA ALA A 290 -5.68 -18.74 13.92
C ALA A 290 -5.88 -17.87 15.17
N SER A 291 -6.87 -18.22 16.00
CA SER A 291 -7.17 -17.48 17.24
C SER A 291 -5.96 -17.36 18.17
N ASN A 292 -5.13 -18.40 18.24
CA ASN A 292 -3.92 -18.40 19.07
C ASN A 292 -2.89 -17.37 18.59
N ASP A 293 -2.71 -17.21 17.28
CA ASP A 293 -1.80 -16.22 16.71
C ASP A 293 -2.32 -14.80 16.95
N LEU A 294 -3.63 -14.60 16.87
CA LEU A 294 -4.24 -13.30 17.19
C LEU A 294 -4.07 -12.95 18.67
N GLU A 295 -4.26 -13.90 19.57
CA GLU A 295 -4.06 -13.68 21.00
C GLU A 295 -2.58 -13.42 21.32
N PHE A 296 -1.67 -14.15 20.67
CA PHE A 296 -0.25 -13.91 20.78
C PHE A 296 0.13 -12.51 20.29
N LEU A 297 -0.36 -12.07 19.13
CA LEU A 297 -0.14 -10.73 18.60
C LEU A 297 -0.60 -9.65 19.58
N LYS A 298 -1.80 -9.79 20.17
CA LYS A 298 -2.30 -8.86 21.19
C LYS A 298 -1.37 -8.78 22.39
N ARG A 299 -0.96 -9.92 22.93
CA ARG A 299 -0.02 -10.00 24.06
C ARG A 299 1.29 -9.26 23.74
N LEU A 300 1.83 -9.41 22.53
CA LEU A 300 3.07 -8.73 22.12
C LEU A 300 2.89 -7.20 22.05
N ILE A 301 1.78 -6.72 21.48
CA ILE A 301 1.45 -5.29 21.41
C ILE A 301 1.30 -4.69 22.81
N GLU A 302 0.61 -5.38 23.72
CA GLU A 302 0.47 -4.95 25.11
C GLU A 302 1.81 -4.96 25.86
N TYR A 303 2.66 -5.95 25.58
CA TYR A 303 3.97 -6.08 26.20
C TYR A 303 4.93 -4.94 25.79
N ARG A 304 4.85 -4.43 24.55
CA ARG A 304 5.65 -3.27 24.10
C ARG A 304 5.48 -2.05 24.98
N HIS A 305 4.27 -1.74 25.43
CA HIS A 305 4.05 -0.62 26.35
C HIS A 305 4.89 -0.75 27.62
N ARG A 306 5.22 -1.96 28.05
CA ARG A 306 6.04 -2.19 29.25
C ARG A 306 7.54 -2.15 28.96
N ILE A 307 7.97 -2.61 27.79
CA ILE A 307 9.38 -2.49 27.35
C ILE A 307 9.80 -1.00 27.29
N VAL A 308 8.98 -0.16 26.66
CA VAL A 308 9.32 1.25 26.39
C VAL A 308 9.36 2.12 27.65
N HIS A 309 8.68 1.72 28.73
CA HIS A 309 8.56 2.52 29.95
C HIS A 309 9.42 2.05 31.14
N VAL A 310 10.15 0.93 31.03
CA VAL A 310 10.90 0.35 32.18
C VAL A 310 12.40 0.25 31.89
N SER A 311 12.84 -0.69 31.07
CA SER A 311 14.22 -0.85 30.60
C SER A 311 14.30 -2.03 29.64
N SER A 312 15.13 -1.93 28.60
CA SER A 312 15.39 -3.04 27.68
C SER A 312 16.12 -4.23 28.33
N LEU A 313 16.65 -4.06 29.55
CA LEU A 313 17.36 -5.08 30.32
C LEU A 313 16.52 -5.76 31.41
N ILE A 314 15.32 -5.26 31.70
CA ILE A 314 14.47 -5.80 32.78
C ILE A 314 13.55 -6.88 32.22
N GLY A 315 13.84 -8.14 32.53
CA GLY A 315 12.87 -9.24 32.41
C GLY A 315 11.83 -9.14 33.53
N MET A 316 10.55 -9.32 33.20
CA MET A 316 9.47 -9.22 34.19
C MET A 316 8.98 -10.60 34.63
N LEU A 317 8.91 -10.81 35.94
CA LEU A 317 8.35 -11.99 36.59
C LEU A 317 7.10 -11.59 37.40
N ASN A 318 6.00 -12.35 37.30
CA ASN A 318 4.84 -12.32 38.21
C ASN A 318 4.20 -10.94 38.48
N GLN A 319 3.92 -10.13 37.45
CA GLN A 319 3.06 -8.94 37.61
C GLN A 319 1.57 -9.28 37.42
N PRO A 320 0.63 -8.60 38.11
CA PRO A 320 -0.81 -8.93 38.09
C PRO A 320 -1.50 -8.80 36.73
N LYS A 321 -0.88 -8.12 35.74
CA LYS A 321 -1.32 -8.08 34.33
C LYS A 321 -0.39 -8.84 33.38
N VAL A 322 0.52 -9.66 33.88
CA VAL A 322 1.19 -10.73 33.12
C VAL A 322 0.35 -11.97 33.43
N PRO A 323 -0.12 -12.74 32.42
CA PRO A 323 -0.81 -13.99 32.71
C PRO A 323 0.04 -14.81 33.69
N PRO A 324 -0.57 -15.57 34.63
CA PRO A 324 0.17 -16.48 35.51
C PRO A 324 0.90 -17.61 34.76
N GLU A 325 0.88 -17.58 33.43
CA GLU A 325 1.68 -18.43 32.55
C GLU A 325 3.16 -18.03 32.61
N GLU A 326 4.02 -18.98 32.21
CA GLU A 326 5.48 -18.89 32.28
C GLU A 326 6.03 -17.51 31.87
N PRO A 327 7.11 -17.05 32.51
CA PRO A 327 7.72 -15.77 32.17
C PRO A 327 8.00 -15.69 30.68
N VAL A 328 7.53 -14.63 30.02
CA VAL A 328 7.95 -14.33 28.65
C VAL A 328 9.39 -13.87 28.73
N PHE A 329 10.32 -14.83 28.67
CA PHE A 329 11.74 -14.53 28.60
C PHE A 329 12.03 -13.93 27.22
N SER A 330 12.37 -12.65 27.20
CA SER A 330 12.86 -11.98 26.00
C SER A 330 14.13 -12.68 25.53
N ASN A 331 13.98 -13.54 24.54
CA ASN A 331 15.08 -14.27 23.92
C ASN A 331 14.93 -14.21 22.40
N ARG A 332 15.93 -14.71 21.69
CA ARG A 332 15.95 -14.70 20.23
C ARG A 332 14.77 -15.50 19.62
N LYS A 333 14.33 -16.57 20.28
CA LYS A 333 13.17 -17.36 19.86
C LYS A 333 11.89 -16.53 19.89
N LEU A 334 11.62 -15.83 21.00
CA LEU A 334 10.47 -14.94 21.12
C LEU A 334 10.45 -13.87 20.02
N GLY A 335 11.60 -13.27 19.73
CA GLY A 335 11.71 -12.26 18.69
C GLY A 335 11.43 -12.81 17.28
N ASN A 336 11.89 -14.03 16.98
CA ASN A 336 11.59 -14.73 15.73
C ASN A 336 10.11 -15.13 15.62
N ASP A 337 9.53 -15.63 16.71
CA ASP A 337 8.12 -16.02 16.76
C ASP A 337 7.22 -14.79 16.61
N ALA A 338 7.60 -13.67 17.23
CA ALA A 338 6.95 -12.38 17.04
C ALA A 338 7.02 -11.92 15.57
N LEU A 339 8.20 -11.90 14.96
CA LEU A 339 8.35 -11.51 13.55
C LEU A 339 7.42 -12.32 12.65
N LYS A 340 7.39 -13.65 12.80
CA LYS A 340 6.49 -14.53 12.03
C LYS A 340 5.01 -14.19 12.28
N CYS A 341 4.62 -14.01 13.54
CA CYS A 341 3.25 -13.69 13.91
C CYS A 341 2.77 -12.37 13.29
N PHE A 342 3.57 -11.30 13.40
CA PHE A 342 3.26 -10.02 12.78
C PHE A 342 3.23 -10.12 11.25
N ASP A 343 4.20 -10.80 10.63
CA ASP A 343 4.26 -10.92 9.18
C ASP A 343 3.06 -11.69 8.59
N ILE A 344 2.67 -12.78 9.24
CA ILE A 344 1.44 -13.52 8.91
C ILE A 344 0.23 -12.59 9.03
N PHE A 345 0.13 -11.84 10.12
CA PHE A 345 -0.99 -10.92 10.33
C PHE A 345 -1.07 -9.84 9.24
N ILE A 346 0.04 -9.15 8.98
CA ILE A 346 0.12 -8.06 8.00
C ILE A 346 -0.19 -8.59 6.60
N THR A 347 0.38 -9.74 6.22
CA THR A 347 0.11 -10.38 4.93
C THR A 347 -1.37 -10.75 4.77
N LYS A 348 -2.00 -11.32 5.80
CA LYS A 348 -3.42 -11.69 5.76
C LYS A 348 -4.33 -10.47 5.73
N LEU A 349 -4.02 -9.45 6.53
CA LEU A 349 -4.74 -8.18 6.52
C LEU A 349 -4.63 -7.52 5.14
N HIS A 350 -3.42 -7.42 4.59
CA HIS A 350 -3.17 -6.88 3.25
C HIS A 350 -4.04 -7.55 2.21
N ASN A 351 -3.98 -8.88 2.13
CA ASN A 351 -4.76 -9.66 1.18
C ASN A 351 -6.26 -9.50 1.38
N ALA A 352 -6.74 -9.36 2.62
CA ALA A 352 -8.14 -9.08 2.89
C ALA A 352 -8.54 -7.68 2.39
N THR A 353 -7.66 -6.68 2.52
CA THR A 353 -7.94 -5.33 2.02
C THR A 353 -8.00 -5.25 0.49
N LEU A 354 -7.23 -6.08 -0.22
CA LEU A 354 -7.27 -6.15 -1.69
C LEU A 354 -8.57 -6.77 -2.23
N ARG A 355 -9.36 -7.43 -1.38
CA ARG A 355 -10.66 -8.03 -1.72
C ARG A 355 -11.85 -7.11 -1.43
N LEU A 356 -11.59 -5.95 -0.82
CA LEU A 356 -12.65 -4.98 -0.58
C LEU A 356 -13.16 -4.46 -1.92
N GLN A 357 -14.48 -4.46 -2.07
CA GLN A 357 -15.14 -3.93 -3.25
C GLN A 357 -15.58 -2.50 -2.99
N ARG A 358 -15.65 -1.72 -4.07
CA ARG A 358 -16.26 -0.40 -4.03
C ARG A 358 -17.77 -0.59 -3.88
N LEU A 359 -18.36 0.14 -2.94
CA LEU A 359 -19.82 0.29 -2.84
C LEU A 359 -20.18 1.43 -3.80
N ASP A 360 -20.59 1.05 -5.02
CA ASP A 360 -20.96 1.99 -6.09
C ASP A 360 -22.33 2.63 -5.85
#